data_AF-A0A558DNV9-F1
#
_entry.id   AF-A0A558DNV9-F1
#
_cell.length_a   1.000
_cell.length_b   1.000
_cell.length_c   1.000
_cell.angle_alpha   90.00
_cell.angle_beta   90.00
_cell.angle_gamma   90.00
#
_symmetry.space_group_name_H-M   'P 1'
#
loop_
_entity.id
_entity.type
_entity.pdbx_description
1 polymer ?
#
loop_
_entity_poly.entity_id
_entity_poly.type
_entity_poly.pdbx_seq_one_letter_code
_entity_poly.pdbx_strand_id
1 'polypeptide(L)'
;MAAADAGCVVFGASKHRYRFGAPLRESAVIEFEQRHQVTLPESYRAFLVGIGDGGAGPYYGLFRLDGSDIAERDREDRWVPGLLATPFPHVTAWNPNGPDSLDRMSDEEYFAPEWVAGSLVIAEYGCGAFFRLILSGPARGQVWFDDRASDGGLTPGPHFRDWYLGWLYDEN
;
A
#
# COMPACT_ATOMS: atom_id res chain seq x y z
N MET A 1 2.21 18.33 12.23
CA MET A 1 3.45 17.57 11.97
C MET A 1 4.61 18.44 11.50
N ALA A 2 4.63 19.06 10.30
CA ALA A 2 5.82 19.81 9.83
C ALA A 2 6.31 20.95 10.76
N ALA A 3 5.38 21.67 11.42
CA ALA A 3 5.72 22.70 12.41
C ALA A 3 6.09 22.13 13.80
N ALA A 4 5.64 20.90 14.09
CA ALA A 4 5.90 20.20 15.35
C ALA A 4 7.22 19.39 15.30
N ASP A 5 7.67 19.01 14.10
CA ASP A 5 8.92 18.31 13.82
C ASP A 5 9.71 19.04 12.71
N ALA A 6 10.12 20.27 13.00
CA ALA A 6 10.90 21.08 12.06
C ALA A 6 12.27 20.45 11.71
N GLY A 7 12.76 19.53 12.55
CA GLY A 7 13.99 18.77 12.34
C GLY A 7 13.83 17.52 11.49
N CYS A 8 12.60 17.10 11.16
CA CYS A 8 12.31 15.82 10.49
C CYS A 8 12.92 14.62 11.25
N VAL A 9 12.81 14.62 12.58
CA VAL A 9 13.36 13.59 13.47
C VAL A 9 12.44 12.38 13.62
N VAL A 10 11.15 12.51 13.26
CA VAL A 10 10.23 11.38 13.16
C VAL A 10 10.70 10.40 12.09
N PHE A 11 10.56 9.09 12.34
CA PHE A 11 11.04 8.07 11.43
C PHE A 11 10.43 8.25 10.03
N GLY A 12 11.29 8.33 9.01
CA GLY A 12 10.87 8.58 7.62
C GLY A 12 10.57 10.04 7.26
N ALA A 13 10.39 10.94 8.23
CA ALA A 13 10.16 12.37 7.98
C ALA A 13 11.29 13.03 7.20
N SER A 14 12.54 12.58 7.38
CA SER A 14 13.69 13.09 6.61
C SER A 14 13.59 12.79 5.10
N LYS A 15 12.82 11.77 4.70
CA LYS A 15 12.61 11.34 3.31
C LYS A 15 11.51 12.15 2.64
N HIS A 16 10.30 12.14 3.20
CA HIS A 16 9.15 12.84 2.59
C HIS A 16 9.06 14.33 3.01
N ARG A 17 9.71 14.74 4.11
CA ARG A 17 9.76 16.12 4.63
C ARG A 17 8.38 16.77 4.81
N TYR A 18 7.38 15.94 5.11
CA TYR A 18 5.96 16.32 5.17
C TYR A 18 5.44 17.02 3.90
N ARG A 19 6.05 16.76 2.74
CA ARG A 19 5.62 17.31 1.46
C ARG A 19 4.77 16.29 0.72
N PHE A 20 3.60 16.74 0.27
CA PHE A 20 2.75 16.00 -0.64
C PHE A 20 3.23 16.19 -2.08
N GLY A 21 3.05 15.17 -2.92
CA GLY A 21 3.02 15.39 -4.36
C GLY A 21 1.80 16.26 -4.75
N ALA A 22 1.80 16.75 -5.99
CA ALA A 22 0.66 17.52 -6.46
C ALA A 22 -0.61 16.65 -6.52
N PRO A 23 -1.79 17.16 -6.17
CA PRO A 23 -3.03 16.42 -6.33
C PRO A 23 -3.27 16.04 -7.80
N LEU A 24 -3.86 14.86 -8.01
CA LEU A 24 -4.22 14.38 -9.34
C LEU A 24 -5.48 15.07 -9.84
N ARG A 25 -5.57 15.22 -11.16
CA ARG A 25 -6.83 15.55 -11.82
C ARG A 25 -7.73 14.32 -11.81
N GLU A 26 -9.03 14.54 -11.72
CA GLU A 26 -10.06 13.48 -11.87
C GLU A 26 -9.83 12.64 -13.12
N SER A 27 -9.43 13.26 -14.24
CA SER A 27 -9.14 12.55 -15.49
C SER A 27 -8.02 11.52 -15.37
N ALA A 28 -6.98 11.82 -14.57
CA ALA A 28 -5.87 10.89 -14.37
C ALA A 28 -6.31 9.69 -13.51
N VAL A 29 -7.15 9.93 -12.50
CA VAL A 29 -7.75 8.85 -11.71
C VAL A 29 -8.66 7.97 -12.57
N ILE A 30 -9.51 8.57 -13.39
CA ILE A 30 -10.39 7.84 -14.32
C ILE A 30 -9.57 7.00 -15.30
N GLU A 31 -8.49 7.56 -15.84
CA GLU A 31 -7.60 6.84 -16.75
C GLU A 31 -6.96 5.62 -16.07
N PHE A 32 -6.51 5.77 -14.83
CA PHE A 32 -6.00 4.64 -14.03
C PHE A 32 -7.07 3.57 -13.83
N GLU A 33 -8.26 3.96 -13.36
CA GLU A 33 -9.38 3.04 -13.13
C GLU A 33 -9.78 2.28 -14.40
N GLN A 34 -9.85 2.97 -15.54
CA GLN A 34 -10.16 2.37 -16.84
C GLN A 34 -9.06 1.41 -17.30
N ARG A 35 -7.79 1.82 -17.20
CA ARG A 35 -6.64 1.01 -17.60
C ARG A 35 -6.59 -0.31 -16.82
N HIS A 36 -6.83 -0.24 -15.51
CA HIS A 36 -6.69 -1.38 -14.61
C HIS A 36 -8.02 -2.10 -14.34
N GLN A 37 -9.13 -1.63 -14.90
CA GLN A 37 -10.48 -2.16 -14.73
C GLN A 37 -10.89 -2.27 -13.25
N VAL A 38 -10.56 -1.25 -12.47
CA VAL A 38 -10.87 -1.14 -11.03
C VAL A 38 -11.57 0.16 -10.72
N THR A 39 -12.19 0.24 -9.56
CA THR A 39 -12.62 1.51 -8.97
C THR A 39 -11.85 1.71 -7.68
N LEU A 40 -11.18 2.85 -7.53
CA LEU A 40 -10.40 3.14 -6.32
C LEU A 40 -11.31 3.27 -5.09
N PRO A 41 -10.88 2.81 -3.90
CA PRO A 41 -11.57 3.09 -2.65
C PRO A 41 -11.82 4.60 -2.47
N GLU A 42 -13.03 4.96 -2.05
CA GLU A 42 -13.50 6.35 -2.02
C GLU A 42 -12.55 7.28 -1.24
N SER A 43 -12.10 6.85 -0.06
CA SER A 43 -11.17 7.63 0.77
C SER A 43 -9.82 7.84 0.11
N TYR A 44 -9.32 6.86 -0.64
CA TYR A 44 -8.04 6.97 -1.34
C TYR A 44 -8.16 7.86 -2.58
N ARG A 45 -9.25 7.73 -3.34
CA ARG A 45 -9.57 8.64 -4.45
C ARG A 45 -9.65 10.09 -3.98
N ALA A 46 -10.40 10.34 -2.89
CA ALA A 46 -10.54 11.68 -2.32
C ALA A 46 -9.18 12.26 -1.88
N PHE A 47 -8.30 11.42 -1.33
CA PHE A 47 -6.94 11.81 -0.99
C PHE A 47 -6.11 12.22 -2.21
N LEU A 48 -6.12 11.40 -3.28
CA LEU A 48 -5.34 11.67 -4.49
C LEU A 48 -5.74 12.99 -5.16
N VAL A 49 -7.05 13.29 -5.22
CA VAL A 49 -7.57 14.50 -5.88
C VAL A 49 -7.53 15.72 -4.95
N GLY A 50 -7.69 15.53 -3.64
CA GLY A 50 -7.81 16.62 -2.67
C GLY A 50 -6.52 17.00 -1.95
N ILE A 51 -5.62 16.04 -1.73
CA ILE A 51 -4.44 16.21 -0.87
C ILE A 51 -3.14 16.09 -1.68
N GLY A 52 -2.95 15.01 -2.42
CA GLY A 52 -1.71 14.80 -3.17
C GLY A 52 -1.51 13.39 -3.71
N ASP A 53 -0.66 13.28 -4.72
CA ASP A 53 -0.16 12.00 -5.25
C ASP A 53 1.21 11.65 -4.66
N GLY A 54 1.21 10.71 -3.71
CA GLY A 54 2.41 10.31 -2.98
C GLY A 54 2.97 11.38 -2.02
N GLY A 55 4.15 11.11 -1.48
CA GLY A 55 4.86 12.00 -0.56
C GLY A 55 4.52 11.72 0.91
N ALA A 56 4.10 12.74 1.65
CA ALA A 56 3.92 12.64 3.10
C ALA A 56 2.93 11.54 3.49
N GLY A 57 3.41 10.61 4.30
CA GLY A 57 2.65 9.47 4.79
C GLY A 57 3.47 8.66 5.79
N PRO A 58 2.91 7.58 6.31
CA PRO A 58 3.58 6.71 7.27
C PRO A 58 4.94 6.24 6.76
N TYR A 59 5.92 6.11 7.66
CA TYR A 59 7.25 5.58 7.36
C TYR A 59 7.92 6.30 6.18
N TYR A 60 8.28 5.60 5.10
CA TYR A 60 8.96 6.20 3.95
C TYR A 60 8.05 7.07 3.07
N GLY A 61 6.77 7.20 3.41
CA GLY A 61 5.80 8.01 2.70
C GLY A 61 4.95 7.19 1.73
N LEU A 62 3.99 7.87 1.12
CA LEU A 62 3.12 7.29 0.11
C LEU A 62 3.81 7.28 -1.26
N PHE A 63 3.65 6.20 -1.99
CA PHE A 63 4.01 6.11 -3.40
C PHE A 63 3.01 6.85 -4.28
N ARG A 64 3.45 7.22 -5.48
CA ARG A 64 2.56 7.75 -6.51
C ARG A 64 1.65 6.68 -7.07
N LEU A 65 0.47 7.08 -7.53
CA LEU A 65 -0.49 6.17 -8.15
C LEU A 65 0.08 5.48 -9.41
N ASP A 66 0.93 6.17 -10.16
CA ASP A 66 1.61 5.58 -11.33
C ASP A 66 2.76 4.63 -10.96
N GLY A 67 3.12 4.61 -9.67
CA GLY A 67 4.21 3.85 -9.06
C GLY A 67 5.58 4.18 -9.63
N SER A 68 5.78 5.38 -10.18
CA SER A 68 7.07 5.85 -10.75
C SER A 68 8.19 5.92 -9.72
N ASP A 69 7.85 5.88 -8.44
CA ASP A 69 8.74 5.88 -7.28
C ASP A 69 8.85 4.50 -6.59
N ILE A 70 8.31 3.44 -7.21
CA ILE A 70 8.44 2.05 -6.76
C ILE A 70 9.46 1.34 -7.67
N ALA A 71 10.32 0.49 -7.09
CA ALA A 71 11.26 -0.30 -7.86
C ALA A 71 10.54 -1.27 -8.80
N GLU A 72 11.06 -1.48 -10.01
CA GLU A 72 10.42 -2.33 -11.02
C GLU A 72 10.11 -3.72 -10.47
N ARG A 73 10.94 -4.35 -9.64
CA ARG A 73 10.64 -5.69 -9.10
C ARG A 73 9.43 -5.76 -8.15
N ASP A 74 8.99 -4.63 -7.61
CA ASP A 74 7.93 -4.52 -6.58
C ASP A 74 6.61 -3.99 -7.18
N ARG A 75 6.51 -4.01 -8.52
CA ARG A 75 5.39 -3.54 -9.34
C ARG A 75 4.61 -4.68 -10.01
N GLU A 76 4.06 -5.62 -9.23
CA GLU A 76 3.40 -6.81 -9.80
C GLU A 76 2.27 -6.45 -10.80
N ASP A 77 1.64 -5.29 -10.63
CA ASP A 77 0.62 -4.73 -11.53
C ASP A 77 1.11 -4.52 -12.97
N ARG A 78 2.42 -4.46 -13.21
CA ARG A 78 3.04 -4.22 -14.51
C ARG A 78 3.26 -5.48 -15.35
N TRP A 79 3.42 -6.65 -14.73
CA TRP A 79 3.64 -7.91 -15.44
C TRP A 79 2.62 -9.01 -15.14
N VAL A 80 1.70 -8.79 -14.20
CA VAL A 80 0.57 -9.71 -13.94
C VAL A 80 -0.73 -9.06 -14.45
N PRO A 81 -1.20 -9.41 -15.66
CA PRO A 81 -2.42 -8.85 -16.22
C PRO A 81 -3.62 -9.08 -15.31
N GLY A 82 -4.43 -8.04 -15.09
CA GLY A 82 -5.64 -8.15 -14.28
C GLY A 82 -5.40 -8.29 -12.77
N LEU A 83 -4.15 -8.17 -12.29
CA LEU A 83 -3.82 -8.27 -10.87
C LEU A 83 -4.74 -7.40 -10.02
N LEU A 84 -4.83 -6.10 -10.30
CA LEU A 84 -5.60 -5.15 -9.49
C LEU A 84 -7.11 -5.42 -9.50
N ALA A 85 -7.65 -5.97 -10.59
CA ALA A 85 -9.08 -6.28 -10.74
C ALA A 85 -9.47 -7.64 -10.15
N THR A 86 -8.50 -8.53 -9.95
CA THR A 86 -8.73 -9.85 -9.38
C THR A 86 -9.04 -9.71 -7.88
N PRO A 87 -10.08 -10.36 -7.33
CA PRO A 87 -10.41 -10.23 -5.91
C PRO A 87 -9.27 -10.67 -4.99
N PHE A 88 -8.94 -9.83 -4.00
CA PHE A 88 -8.00 -10.19 -2.93
C PHE A 88 -8.53 -11.39 -2.14
N PRO A 89 -7.72 -12.44 -1.94
CA PRO A 89 -8.21 -13.74 -1.47
C PRO A 89 -8.39 -13.81 0.05
N HIS A 90 -7.91 -12.82 0.80
CA HIS A 90 -7.85 -12.88 2.26
C HIS A 90 -8.85 -11.93 2.94
N VAL A 91 -9.42 -12.40 4.05
CA VAL A 91 -10.25 -11.60 4.98
C VAL A 91 -9.72 -11.63 6.42
N THR A 92 -8.73 -12.49 6.68
CA THR A 92 -7.98 -12.62 7.92
C THR A 92 -6.50 -12.69 7.60
N ALA A 93 -5.63 -12.58 8.61
CA ALA A 93 -4.19 -12.73 8.41
C ALA A 93 -3.86 -14.05 7.70
N TRP A 94 -2.86 -14.01 6.83
CA TRP A 94 -2.37 -15.14 6.04
C TRP A 94 -0.86 -15.26 6.20
N ASN A 95 -0.40 -16.37 6.77
CA ASN A 95 1.02 -16.67 6.86
C ASN A 95 1.25 -18.19 6.91
N PRO A 96 1.32 -18.88 5.76
CA PRO A 96 1.64 -20.31 5.69
C PRO A 96 3.09 -20.64 6.11
N ASN A 97 3.94 -19.61 6.23
CA ASN A 97 5.32 -19.71 6.68
C ASN A 97 5.49 -19.16 8.11
N GLY A 98 4.43 -19.19 8.92
CA GLY A 98 4.48 -18.83 10.33
C GLY A 98 5.38 -19.77 11.16
N PRO A 99 5.71 -19.38 12.41
CA PRO A 99 6.65 -20.11 13.27
C PRO A 99 6.23 -21.55 13.58
N ASP A 100 4.94 -21.84 13.60
CA ASP A 100 4.38 -23.16 13.92
C ASP A 100 4.09 -24.04 12.68
N SER A 101 4.52 -23.61 11.48
CA SER A 101 4.17 -24.26 10.22
C SER A 101 5.02 -25.50 9.97
N LEU A 102 4.39 -26.67 9.87
CA LEU A 102 5.05 -27.95 9.57
C LEU A 102 5.27 -28.20 8.08
N ASP A 103 4.48 -27.55 7.23
CA ASP A 103 4.52 -27.66 5.76
C ASP A 103 4.60 -26.25 5.18
N ARG A 104 5.83 -25.73 5.13
CA ARG A 104 6.12 -24.37 4.65
C ARG A 104 6.10 -24.34 3.13
N MET A 105 5.54 -23.27 2.59
CA MET A 105 5.63 -22.98 1.16
C MET A 105 7.08 -22.67 0.79
N SER A 106 7.47 -23.09 -0.42
CA SER A 106 8.73 -22.60 -1.01
C SER A 106 8.65 -21.10 -1.27
N ASP A 107 9.81 -20.44 -1.43
CA ASP A 107 9.86 -19.01 -1.72
C ASP A 107 9.04 -18.66 -2.98
N GLU A 108 9.14 -19.47 -4.04
CA GLU A 108 8.40 -19.25 -5.28
C GLU A 108 6.89 -19.24 -5.05
N GLU A 109 6.38 -20.18 -4.26
CA GLU A 109 4.95 -20.27 -3.95
C GLU A 109 4.51 -19.19 -2.96
N TYR A 110 5.34 -18.83 -1.99
CA TYR A 110 5.02 -17.84 -0.96
C TYR A 110 4.96 -16.41 -1.52
N PHE A 111 5.83 -16.10 -2.49
CA PHE A 111 5.86 -14.81 -3.18
C PHE A 111 4.99 -14.77 -4.44
N ALA A 112 4.25 -15.84 -4.72
CA ALA A 112 3.37 -15.91 -5.88
C ALA A 112 2.33 -14.76 -5.86
N PRO A 113 2.08 -14.10 -7.01
CA PRO A 113 1.30 -12.86 -7.08
C PRO A 113 -0.18 -13.05 -6.75
N GLU A 114 -0.72 -14.26 -6.84
CA GLU A 114 -2.11 -14.57 -6.48
C GLU A 114 -2.45 -14.21 -5.03
N TRP A 115 -1.48 -14.26 -4.11
CA TRP A 115 -1.70 -13.92 -2.70
C TRP A 115 -1.88 -12.42 -2.47
N VAL A 116 -1.43 -11.60 -3.41
CA VAL A 116 -1.56 -10.13 -3.35
C VAL A 116 -2.41 -9.56 -4.48
N ALA A 117 -3.09 -10.41 -5.25
CA ALA A 117 -4.06 -10.00 -6.25
C ALA A 117 -5.11 -9.06 -5.65
N GLY A 118 -5.56 -8.07 -6.41
CA GLY A 118 -6.55 -7.11 -5.95
C GLY A 118 -6.02 -6.03 -5.03
N SER A 119 -4.70 -5.94 -4.82
CA SER A 119 -4.07 -4.95 -3.96
C SER A 119 -3.07 -4.07 -4.73
N LEU A 120 -2.90 -2.84 -4.26
CA LEU A 120 -1.94 -1.85 -4.78
C LEU A 120 -0.94 -1.49 -3.68
N VAL A 121 0.36 -1.56 -3.96
CA VAL A 121 1.40 -1.07 -3.04
C VAL A 121 1.28 0.46 -2.93
N ILE A 122 1.09 0.97 -1.71
CA ILE A 122 0.89 2.41 -1.46
C ILE A 122 1.95 3.04 -0.56
N ALA A 123 2.71 2.25 0.21
CA ALA A 123 3.81 2.75 1.03
C ALA A 123 4.82 1.65 1.34
N GLU A 124 6.06 2.04 1.65
CA GLU A 124 7.10 1.16 2.18
C GLU A 124 7.29 1.37 3.67
N TYR A 125 7.34 0.27 4.42
CA TYR A 125 7.74 0.26 5.83
C TYR A 125 9.26 0.23 6.00
N GLY A 126 9.94 -0.52 5.13
CA GLY A 126 11.38 -0.82 5.16
C GLY A 126 11.63 -2.33 5.16
N CYS A 127 12.88 -2.76 4.97
CA CYS A 127 13.27 -4.18 4.95
C CYS A 127 12.52 -5.04 3.89
N GLY A 128 11.97 -4.41 2.85
CA GLY A 128 11.15 -5.10 1.85
C GLY A 128 9.69 -5.33 2.26
N ALA A 129 9.24 -4.77 3.39
CA ALA A 129 7.86 -4.80 3.82
C ALA A 129 7.07 -3.58 3.31
N PHE A 130 5.82 -3.81 2.91
CA PHE A 130 4.98 -2.84 2.23
C PHE A 130 3.59 -2.72 2.85
N PHE A 131 2.96 -1.57 2.65
CA PHE A 131 1.52 -1.41 2.86
C PHE A 131 0.80 -1.49 1.52
N ARG A 132 -0.22 -2.35 1.46
CA ARG A 132 -1.02 -2.62 0.27
C ARG A 132 -2.46 -2.20 0.50
N LEU A 133 -2.99 -1.31 -0.35
CA LEU A 133 -4.39 -0.94 -0.38
C LEU A 133 -5.18 -1.97 -1.17
N ILE A 134 -6.21 -2.57 -0.56
CA ILE A 134 -7.08 -3.51 -1.26
C ILE A 134 -8.06 -2.74 -2.16
N LEU A 135 -8.03 -3.02 -3.46
CA LEU A 135 -8.88 -2.42 -4.49
C LEU A 135 -10.08 -3.31 -4.84
N SER A 136 -9.89 -4.63 -4.82
CA SER A 136 -10.86 -5.62 -5.29
C SER A 136 -11.03 -6.75 -4.27
N GLY A 137 -12.26 -7.21 -4.05
CA GLY A 137 -12.57 -8.29 -3.11
C GLY A 137 -13.17 -7.83 -1.78
N PRO A 138 -13.40 -8.75 -0.82
CA PRO A 138 -14.18 -8.47 0.40
C PRO A 138 -13.50 -7.48 1.36
N ALA A 139 -12.17 -7.41 1.35
CA ALA A 139 -11.39 -6.49 2.19
C ALA A 139 -11.20 -5.09 1.55
N ARG A 140 -11.91 -4.78 0.47
CA ARG A 140 -11.73 -3.53 -0.30
C ARG A 140 -11.72 -2.29 0.59
N GLY A 141 -10.71 -1.44 0.36
CA GLY A 141 -10.48 -0.18 1.07
C GLY A 141 -9.66 -0.31 2.35
N GLN A 142 -9.36 -1.53 2.81
CA GLN A 142 -8.42 -1.76 3.90
C GLN A 142 -6.97 -1.62 3.42
N VAL A 143 -6.09 -1.24 4.34
CA VAL A 143 -4.64 -1.22 4.15
C VAL A 143 -4.05 -2.43 4.87
N TRP A 144 -3.52 -3.36 4.11
CA TRP A 144 -2.89 -4.58 4.61
C TRP A 144 -1.38 -4.40 4.67
N PHE A 145 -0.75 -5.03 5.67
CA PHE A 145 0.71 -5.04 5.80
C PHE A 145 1.26 -6.34 5.21
N ASP A 146 2.17 -6.20 4.24
CA ASP A 146 2.91 -7.28 3.59
C ASP A 146 4.32 -7.34 4.16
N ASP A 147 4.55 -8.32 5.03
CA ASP A 147 5.83 -8.61 5.67
C ASP A 147 6.35 -9.98 5.24
N ARG A 148 5.97 -10.45 4.04
CA ARG A 148 6.46 -11.73 3.50
C ARG A 148 7.98 -11.74 3.36
N ALA A 149 8.62 -10.59 3.13
CA ALA A 149 10.08 -10.47 3.10
C ALA A 149 10.76 -10.89 4.43
N SER A 150 10.02 -10.88 5.54
CA SER A 150 10.50 -11.27 6.88
C SER A 150 9.78 -12.51 7.43
N ASP A 151 9.15 -13.32 6.58
CA ASP A 151 8.27 -14.44 6.98
C ASP A 151 7.07 -14.03 7.86
N GLY A 152 6.68 -12.75 7.85
CA GLY A 152 5.56 -12.21 8.65
C GLY A 152 4.18 -12.39 7.99
N GLY A 153 4.14 -12.68 6.69
CA GLY A 153 2.91 -12.88 5.92
C GLY A 153 2.15 -11.58 5.64
N LEU A 154 0.83 -11.73 5.46
CA LEU A 154 -0.11 -10.64 5.18
C LEU A 154 -1.02 -10.44 6.39
N THR A 155 -1.11 -9.22 6.90
CA THR A 155 -1.96 -8.90 8.06
C THR A 155 -2.97 -7.79 7.75
N PRO A 156 -4.23 -7.92 8.19
CA PRO A 156 -5.26 -6.92 7.94
C PRO A 156 -4.99 -5.66 8.77
N GLY A 157 -5.26 -4.51 8.16
CA GLY A 157 -5.28 -3.21 8.84
C GLY A 157 -6.61 -2.47 8.62
N PRO A 158 -6.72 -1.24 9.14
CA PRO A 158 -7.95 -0.46 9.03
C PRO A 158 -8.15 0.07 7.60
N HIS A 159 -9.27 0.75 7.37
CA HIS A 159 -9.51 1.43 6.09
C HIS A 159 -8.50 2.55 5.86
N PHE A 160 -8.19 2.86 4.59
CA PHE A 160 -7.14 3.84 4.22
C PHE A 160 -7.23 5.15 5.00
N ARG A 161 -8.44 5.71 5.16
CA ARG A 161 -8.64 6.93 5.94
C ARG A 161 -8.13 6.77 7.37
N ASP A 162 -8.58 5.73 8.05
CA ASP A 162 -8.27 5.51 9.47
C ASP A 162 -6.80 5.15 9.64
N TRP A 163 -6.23 4.37 8.72
CA TRP A 163 -4.80 4.08 8.68
C TRP A 163 -3.97 5.35 8.53
N TYR A 164 -4.33 6.23 7.59
CA TYR A 164 -3.60 7.46 7.33
C TYR A 164 -3.76 8.47 8.48
N LEU A 165 -4.96 8.59 9.05
CA LEU A 165 -5.22 9.46 10.19
C LEU A 165 -4.55 8.95 11.47
N GLY A 166 -4.47 7.62 11.67
CA GLY A 166 -3.73 7.03 12.78
C GLY A 166 -2.28 7.53 12.80
N TRP A 167 -1.60 7.54 11.65
CA TRP A 167 -0.27 8.13 11.56
C TRP A 167 -0.22 9.63 11.89
N LEU A 168 -1.24 10.41 11.50
CA LEU A 168 -1.28 11.84 11.82
C LEU A 168 -1.45 12.14 13.31
N TYR A 169 -2.08 11.23 14.06
CA TYR A 169 -2.52 11.48 15.44
C TYR A 169 -1.82 10.64 16.50
N ASP A 170 -1.27 9.47 16.16
CA ASP A 170 -0.62 8.54 17.11
C ASP A 170 0.88 8.81 17.28
N GLU A 171 1.50 9.67 16.46
CA GLU A 171 2.90 10.12 16.63
C GLU A 171 3.02 11.44 17.41
N ASN A 172 2.42 11.50 18.61
CA ASN A 172 2.57 12.63 19.55
C ASN A 172 3.17 12.21 20.89
#